data_AF-A0A177QUM5-F1
#
_entry.id   AF-A0A177QUM5-F1
#
_cell.length_a   1.000
_cell.length_b   1.000
_cell.length_c   1.000
_cell.angle_alpha   90.00
_cell.angle_beta   90.00
_cell.angle_gamma   90.00
#
_symmetry.space_group_name_H-M   'P 1'
#
loop_
_entity.id
_entity.type
_entity.pdbx_description
1 polymer ?
#
loop_
_entity_poly.entity_id
_entity_poly.type
_entity_poly.pdbx_seq_one_letter_code
_entity_poly.pdbx_strand_id
1 'polypeptide(L)'
;MYRSLVLIALLSAAAPALAQRGKPVAAVGFPDAPGKEVLLAKCFQCHTPGMWMDQRQDRRAWESTLFRMVGRGALWTEDEIKAMADYLGRTYGK
;
A
#
# COMPACT_ATOMS: atom_id res chain seq x y z
N MET A 1 28.87 -27.25 -55.34
CA MET A 1 27.81 -27.33 -54.31
C MET A 1 28.42 -26.88 -52.98
N TYR A 2 28.38 -25.58 -52.68
CA TYR A 2 29.10 -24.98 -51.56
C TYR A 2 28.20 -24.96 -50.32
N ARG A 3 28.71 -25.52 -49.22
CA ARG A 3 28.11 -25.54 -47.88
C ARG A 3 27.79 -24.10 -47.48
N SER A 4 26.53 -23.82 -47.17
CA SER A 4 26.13 -22.55 -46.55
C SER A 4 26.08 -22.70 -45.05
N LEU A 5 26.72 -21.73 -44.41
CA LEU A 5 27.01 -21.57 -43.00
C LEU A 5 25.81 -21.03 -42.21
N VAL A 6 25.76 -21.47 -40.94
CA VAL A 6 25.53 -20.68 -39.70
C VAL A 6 24.30 -19.78 -39.65
N LEU A 7 23.38 -20.06 -38.70
CA LEU A 7 22.70 -19.01 -37.94
C LEU A 7 22.47 -19.42 -36.46
N ILE A 8 23.37 -18.92 -35.61
CA ILE A 8 23.16 -18.21 -34.32
C ILE A 8 22.18 -18.85 -33.33
N ALA A 9 22.73 -19.51 -32.31
CA ALA A 9 22.03 -19.84 -31.07
C ALA A 9 21.92 -18.58 -30.18
N LEU A 10 20.70 -18.11 -29.97
CA LEU A 10 20.38 -17.05 -29.02
C LEU A 10 20.33 -17.64 -27.61
N LEU A 11 21.39 -17.42 -26.82
CA LEU A 11 21.41 -17.68 -25.38
C LEU A 11 20.76 -16.50 -24.66
N SER A 12 19.47 -16.60 -24.32
CA SER A 12 18.81 -15.66 -23.40
C SER A 12 19.25 -15.94 -21.96
N ALA A 13 20.11 -15.08 -21.42
CA ALA A 13 20.43 -15.06 -20.00
C ALA A 13 19.24 -14.49 -19.21
N ALA A 14 18.59 -15.33 -18.40
CA ALA A 14 17.59 -14.89 -17.42
C ALA A 14 18.31 -14.33 -16.18
N ALA A 15 18.26 -13.02 -15.97
CA ALA A 15 18.71 -12.39 -14.74
C ALA A 15 17.68 -12.65 -13.61
N PRO A 16 18.11 -12.92 -12.36
CA PRO A 16 17.17 -13.05 -11.26
C PRO A 16 16.62 -11.66 -10.92
N ALA A 17 15.30 -11.53 -11.01
CA ALA A 17 14.59 -10.38 -10.49
C ALA A 17 14.79 -10.33 -8.96
N LEU A 18 15.76 -9.54 -8.51
CA LEU A 18 15.84 -9.12 -7.11
C LEU A 18 14.57 -8.35 -6.80
N ALA A 19 13.68 -9.01 -6.05
CA ALA A 19 12.52 -8.43 -5.44
C ALA A 19 12.90 -7.07 -4.83
N GLN A 20 12.33 -5.99 -5.38
CA GLN A 20 12.36 -4.69 -4.74
C GLN A 20 11.62 -4.83 -3.41
N ARG A 21 12.36 -5.10 -2.34
CA ARG A 21 11.92 -4.74 -0.99
C ARG A 21 11.78 -3.23 -1.01
N GLY A 22 10.55 -2.75 -1.18
CA GLY A 22 10.24 -1.32 -1.08
C GLY A 22 10.86 -0.78 0.21
N LYS A 23 11.56 0.35 0.10
CA LYS A 23 12.09 1.05 1.27
C LYS A 23 10.91 1.30 2.23
N PRO A 24 11.03 1.02 3.54
CA PRO A 24 10.00 1.45 4.48
C PRO A 24 9.88 2.96 4.33
N VAL A 25 8.70 3.44 3.96
CA VAL A 25 8.39 4.86 3.98
C VAL A 25 8.51 5.27 5.45
N ALA A 26 9.61 5.93 5.78
CA ALA A 26 9.88 6.38 7.15
C ALA A 26 8.70 7.23 7.62
N ALA A 27 8.11 6.86 8.76
CA ALA A 27 6.89 7.40 9.33
C ALA A 27 7.10 8.80 9.96
N VAL A 28 7.67 9.74 9.21
CA VAL A 28 7.80 11.12 9.66
C VAL A 28 6.42 11.78 9.54
N GLY A 29 5.71 11.93 10.67
CA GLY A 29 4.47 12.71 10.76
C GLY A 29 3.19 11.98 11.18
N PHE A 30 3.22 10.65 11.39
CA PHE A 30 2.06 9.90 11.90
C PHE A 30 2.18 9.67 13.42
N PRO A 31 1.21 10.11 14.25
CA PRO A 31 1.24 9.87 15.69
C PRO A 31 1.34 8.38 16.03
N ASP A 32 2.12 8.03 17.05
CA ASP A 32 2.25 6.64 17.52
C ASP A 32 0.98 6.20 18.27
N ALA A 33 0.31 5.18 17.76
CA ALA A 33 -0.85 4.54 18.39
C ALA A 33 -1.11 3.15 17.76
N PRO A 34 -1.79 2.24 18.47
CA PRO A 34 -2.20 0.95 17.90
C PRO A 34 -2.95 1.12 16.58
N GLY A 35 -2.56 0.33 15.57
CA GLY A 35 -3.13 0.39 14.21
C GLY A 35 -2.35 1.27 13.23
N LYS A 36 -1.33 2.01 13.68
CA LYS A 36 -0.43 2.81 12.83
C LYS A 36 0.21 1.95 11.74
N GLU A 37 0.76 0.80 12.10
CA GLU A 37 1.51 -0.07 11.19
C GLU A 37 0.62 -0.60 10.07
N VAL A 38 -0.64 -0.95 10.41
CA VAL A 38 -1.64 -1.38 9.42
C VAL A 38 -1.96 -0.24 8.47
N LEU A 39 -2.19 0.97 8.98
CA LEU A 39 -2.44 2.15 8.14
C LEU A 39 -1.27 2.43 7.19
N LEU A 40 -0.03 2.44 7.69
CA LEU A 40 1.16 2.69 6.88
C LEU A 40 1.36 1.64 5.78
N ALA A 41 1.02 0.37 6.07
CA ALA A 41 1.14 -0.72 5.10
C ALA A 41 0.06 -0.66 4.01
N LYS A 42 -1.16 -0.20 4.35
CA LYS A 42 -2.36 -0.41 3.52
C LYS A 42 -2.87 0.85 2.81
N CYS A 43 -2.86 2.02 3.46
CA CYS A 43 -3.58 3.20 2.96
C CYS A 43 -2.92 3.90 1.76
N PHE A 44 -1.60 3.80 1.59
CA PHE A 44 -0.86 4.63 0.63
C PHE A 44 -0.58 3.96 -0.72
N GLN A 45 -1.31 2.89 -1.02
CA GLN A 45 -1.18 2.18 -2.29
C GLN A 45 -1.90 2.91 -3.45
N CYS A 46 -2.84 3.81 -3.15
CA CYS A 46 -3.68 4.47 -4.15
C CYS A 46 -3.62 6.00 -4.14
N HIS A 47 -3.42 6.63 -2.99
CA HIS A 47 -3.35 8.09 -2.87
C HIS A 47 -2.46 8.51 -1.70
N THR A 48 -2.03 9.76 -1.70
CA THR A 48 -1.18 10.33 -0.64
C THR A 48 -2.00 10.67 0.61
N PRO A 49 -1.36 10.87 1.78
CA PRO A 49 -2.04 11.32 2.98
C PRO A 49 -2.68 12.71 2.85
N GLY A 50 -2.15 13.58 1.97
CA GLY A 50 -2.66 14.95 1.77
C GLY A 50 -4.13 15.02 1.34
N MET A 51 -4.71 13.91 0.85
CA MET A 51 -6.14 13.86 0.52
C MET A 51 -7.06 13.74 1.75
N TRP A 52 -6.53 13.33 2.91
CA TRP A 52 -7.36 12.99 4.08
C TRP A 52 -6.81 13.43 5.43
N MET A 53 -5.50 13.72 5.56
CA MET A 53 -4.84 13.96 6.86
C MET A 53 -5.41 15.15 7.65
N ASP A 54 -5.98 16.13 6.95
CA ASP A 54 -6.63 17.30 7.57
C ASP A 54 -8.07 17.05 8.00
N GLN A 55 -8.66 15.92 7.61
CA GLN A 55 -10.01 15.56 8.01
C GLN A 55 -10.05 15.21 9.50
N ARG A 56 -11.16 15.55 10.16
CA ARG A 56 -11.46 15.15 11.53
C ARG A 56 -12.81 14.45 11.58
N GLN A 57 -12.78 13.16 11.89
CA GLN A 57 -13.97 12.30 11.88
C GLN A 57 -13.96 11.41 13.12
N ASP A 58 -15.13 11.08 13.66
CA ASP A 58 -15.18 10.04 14.68
C ASP A 58 -14.80 8.66 14.09
N ARG A 59 -14.57 7.67 14.97
CA ARG A 59 -14.21 6.30 14.58
C ARG A 59 -15.17 5.71 13.53
N ARG A 60 -16.49 5.87 13.71
CA ARG A 60 -17.49 5.25 12.82
C ARG A 60 -17.47 5.89 11.43
N ALA A 61 -17.28 7.22 11.37
CA ALA A 61 -17.14 7.93 10.11
C ALA A 61 -15.83 7.56 9.38
N TRP A 62 -14.73 7.36 10.12
CA TRP A 62 -13.49 6.83 9.56
C TRP A 62 -13.66 5.40 9.02
N GLU A 63 -14.33 4.52 9.77
CA GLU A 63 -14.66 3.16 9.33
C GLU A 63 -15.46 3.17 8.02
N SER A 64 -16.49 4.03 7.92
CA SER A 64 -17.25 4.22 6.67
C SER A 64 -16.37 4.70 5.51
N THR A 65 -15.43 5.63 5.78
CA THR A 65 -14.46 6.08 4.77
C THR A 65 -13.56 4.95 4.28
N LEU A 66 -13.10 4.06 5.16
CA LEU A 66 -12.28 2.90 4.80
C LEU A 66 -13.08 1.92 3.94
N PHE A 67 -14.34 1.62 4.29
CA PHE A 67 -15.21 0.80 3.44
C PHE A 67 -15.48 1.44 2.07
N ARG A 68 -15.57 2.76 1.99
CA ARG A 68 -15.64 3.47 0.70
C ARG A 68 -14.38 3.26 -0.13
N MET A 69 -13.20 3.09 0.47
CA MET A 69 -11.97 2.75 -0.26
C MET A 69 -11.96 1.29 -0.70
N VAL A 70 -12.53 0.37 0.07
CA VAL A 70 -12.78 -1.02 -0.37
C VAL A 70 -13.65 -1.04 -1.63
N GLY A 71 -14.73 -0.26 -1.65
CA GLY A 71 -15.58 -0.08 -2.85
C GLY A 71 -14.85 0.54 -4.06
N ARG A 72 -13.65 1.11 -3.86
CA ARG A 72 -12.77 1.64 -4.91
C ARG A 72 -11.61 0.71 -5.26
N GLY A 73 -11.62 -0.52 -4.76
CA GLY A 73 -10.62 -1.55 -5.10
C GLY A 73 -9.58 -1.81 -4.02
N ALA A 74 -9.69 -1.23 -2.82
CA ALA A 74 -8.81 -1.60 -1.72
C ALA A 74 -9.12 -3.02 -1.22
N LEU A 75 -8.08 -3.84 -1.06
CA LEU A 75 -8.19 -5.23 -0.62
C LEU A 75 -7.72 -5.37 0.83
N TRP A 76 -8.63 -5.10 1.77
CA TRP A 76 -8.37 -5.14 3.20
C TRP A 76 -9.33 -6.08 3.92
N THR A 77 -8.87 -6.74 4.96
CA THR A 77 -9.76 -7.55 5.82
C THR A 77 -10.56 -6.65 6.77
N GLU A 78 -11.65 -7.16 7.33
CA GLU A 78 -12.41 -6.41 8.34
C GLU A 78 -11.56 -6.03 9.56
N ASP A 79 -10.65 -6.90 10.00
CA ASP A 79 -9.80 -6.63 11.15
C ASP A 79 -8.77 -5.54 10.85
N GLU A 80 -8.24 -5.50 9.62
CA GLU A 80 -7.39 -4.41 9.16
C GLU A 80 -8.16 -3.08 9.13
N ILE A 81 -9.41 -3.09 8.66
CA ILE A 81 -10.30 -1.93 8.63
C ILE A 81 -10.57 -1.43 10.06
N LYS A 82 -10.92 -2.32 10.99
CA LYS A 82 -11.18 -1.97 12.40
C LYS A 82 -9.94 -1.36 13.04
N ALA A 83 -8.76 -1.97 12.84
CA ALA A 83 -7.49 -1.45 13.37
C ALA A 83 -7.16 -0.05 12.82
N MET A 84 -7.36 0.18 11.51
CA MET A 84 -7.17 1.49 10.90
C MET A 84 -8.22 2.52 11.38
N ALA A 85 -9.48 2.12 11.52
CA ALA A 85 -10.55 3.00 12.01
C ALA A 85 -10.31 3.45 13.46
N ASP A 86 -9.85 2.53 14.32
CA ASP A 86 -9.49 2.83 15.71
C ASP A 86 -8.29 3.78 15.79
N TYR A 87 -7.27 3.55 14.95
CA TYR A 87 -6.12 4.45 14.84
C TYR A 87 -6.55 5.85 14.40
N LEU A 88 -7.30 5.93 13.30
CA LEU A 88 -7.76 7.20 12.71
C LEU A 88 -8.69 7.96 13.64
N GLY A 89 -9.62 7.28 14.32
CA GLY A 89 -10.49 7.90 15.31
C GLY A 89 -9.74 8.43 16.52
N ARG A 90 -8.66 7.77 16.95
CA ARG A 90 -7.82 8.24 18.07
C ARG A 90 -6.94 9.43 17.69
N THR A 91 -6.38 9.43 16.48
CA THR A 91 -5.30 10.36 16.08
C THR A 91 -5.78 11.50 15.19
N TYR A 92 -6.88 11.30 14.45
CA TYR A 92 -7.53 12.26 13.56
C TYR A 92 -9.04 12.37 13.89
N GLY A 93 -9.37 12.17 15.17
CA GLY A 93 -10.71 12.30 15.73
C GLY A 93 -11.18 13.75 15.91
N LYS A 94 -12.48 13.95 16.00
CA LYS A 94 -13.09 15.15 16.60
C LYS A 94 -13.82 14.77 17.88
#